data_AF-A0A1E8B9U8-F1
#
_entry.id   AF-A0A1E8B9U8-F1
#
_cell.length_a   1.000
_cell.length_b   1.000
_cell.length_c   1.000
_cell.angle_alpha   90.00
_cell.angle_beta   90.00
_cell.angle_gamma   90.00
#
_symmetry.space_group_name_H-M   'P 1'
#
loop_
_entity.id
_entity.type
_entity.pdbx_description
1 polymer ?
#
loop_
_entity_poly.entity_id
_entity_poly.type
_entity_poly.pdbx_seq_one_letter_code
_entity_poly.pdbx_strand_id
1 'polypeptide(L)'
;MKRIVYVLSLVLICSFTYFILPEKSYACDCTKASPEERLQKNDVVFEGKVLEVQEKDGEMKTLFEVKKIWKGTSSSQVIIYTSFSSCAFRFAEGGEYLVFSSYRGEKKLETSICSGTKRLDEAEMERNTLSHIAKEAIPTKKVDLKDEMVSGLSWWQMTIISIGVLLIIVVVVIFIVRRTREK
;
A
#
# COMPACT_ATOMS: atom_id res chain seq x y z
N MET A 1 -36.51 -43.52 24.40
CA MET A 1 -36.84 -42.08 24.25
C MET A 1 -35.96 -41.17 25.10
N LYS A 2 -35.88 -41.34 26.44
CA LYS A 2 -35.03 -40.47 27.30
C LYS A 2 -33.55 -40.38 26.87
N ARG A 3 -32.90 -41.50 26.53
CA ARG A 3 -31.50 -41.52 26.05
C ARG A 3 -31.28 -40.75 24.73
N ILE A 4 -32.22 -40.81 23.80
CA ILE A 4 -32.14 -40.07 22.51
C ILE A 4 -32.29 -38.57 22.76
N VAL A 5 -33.18 -38.16 23.66
CA VAL A 5 -33.35 -36.75 24.06
C VAL A 5 -32.08 -36.20 24.73
N TYR A 6 -31.42 -36.98 25.59
CA TYR A 6 -30.14 -36.54 26.20
C TYR A 6 -29.02 -36.40 25.16
N VAL A 7 -28.93 -37.30 24.19
CA VAL A 7 -27.92 -37.23 23.12
C VAL A 7 -28.18 -36.03 22.20
N LEU A 8 -29.44 -35.79 21.80
CA LEU A 8 -29.82 -34.61 21.00
C LEU A 8 -29.54 -33.30 21.75
N SER A 9 -29.85 -33.25 23.05
CA SER A 9 -29.58 -32.09 23.88
C SER A 9 -28.07 -31.83 24.02
N LEU A 10 -27.26 -32.89 24.19
CA LEU A 10 -25.81 -32.78 24.28
C LEU A 10 -25.18 -32.31 22.96
N VAL A 11 -25.68 -32.79 21.82
CA VAL A 11 -25.23 -32.34 20.48
C VAL A 11 -25.57 -30.86 20.23
N LEU A 12 -26.77 -30.43 20.63
CA LEU A 12 -27.18 -29.03 20.53
C LEU A 12 -26.32 -28.11 21.42
N ILE A 13 -26.01 -28.55 22.64
CA ILE A 13 -25.14 -27.80 23.56
C ILE A 13 -23.71 -27.72 23.01
N CYS A 14 -23.13 -28.81 22.50
CA CYS A 14 -21.80 -28.81 21.89
C CYS A 14 -21.73 -27.95 20.62
N SER A 15 -22.78 -27.96 19.79
CA SER A 15 -22.87 -27.10 18.61
C SER A 15 -22.96 -25.62 18.99
N PHE A 16 -23.71 -25.27 20.04
CA PHE A 16 -23.79 -23.90 20.55
C PHE A 16 -22.46 -23.40 21.11
N THR A 17 -21.68 -24.26 21.77
CA THR A 17 -20.36 -23.87 22.32
C THR A 17 -19.32 -23.55 21.24
N TYR A 18 -19.50 -24.05 20.01
CA TYR A 18 -18.58 -23.75 18.89
C TYR A 18 -18.76 -22.33 18.33
N PHE A 19 -19.96 -21.74 18.48
CA PHE A 19 -20.27 -20.38 18.03
C PHE A 19 -19.84 -19.27 18.99
N ILE A 20 -19.40 -19.59 20.22
CA ILE A 20 -19.11 -18.59 21.27
C ILE A 20 -17.61 -18.28 21.37
N LEU A 21 -16.75 -18.87 20.53
CA LEU A 21 -15.36 -18.43 20.45
C LEU A 21 -15.32 -17.08 19.73
N PRO A 22 -15.00 -15.97 20.42
CA PRO A 22 -14.83 -14.70 19.74
C PRO A 22 -13.64 -14.82 18.80
N GLU A 23 -13.89 -14.78 17.50
CA GLU A 23 -12.82 -14.49 16.56
C GLU A 23 -12.22 -13.14 16.96
N LYS A 24 -10.92 -13.12 17.21
CA LYS A 24 -10.23 -11.86 17.53
C LYS A 24 -10.40 -10.92 16.34
N SER A 25 -11.30 -9.95 16.46
CA SER A 25 -11.36 -8.85 15.51
C SER A 25 -10.12 -8.00 15.73
N TYR A 26 -9.18 -8.03 14.77
CA TYR A 26 -8.04 -7.13 14.74
C TYR A 26 -8.52 -5.74 14.30
N ALA A 27 -9.22 -5.05 15.20
CA ALA A 27 -9.53 -3.64 15.04
C ALA A 27 -8.25 -2.81 15.18
N CYS A 28 -8.19 -1.69 14.48
CA CYS A 28 -7.07 -0.77 14.64
C CYS A 28 -7.26 0.02 15.94
N ASP A 29 -6.36 -0.18 16.92
CA ASP A 29 -6.31 0.61 18.15
C ASP A 29 -5.05 1.48 18.14
N CYS A 30 -5.25 2.79 17.98
CA CYS A 30 -4.16 3.75 17.92
C CYS A 30 -3.93 4.39 19.28
N THR A 31 -2.71 4.27 19.80
CA THR A 31 -2.30 5.03 20.98
C THR A 31 -2.30 6.53 20.66
N LYS A 32 -2.92 7.34 21.52
CA LYS A 32 -2.82 8.81 21.46
C LYS A 32 -1.37 9.21 21.69
N ALA A 33 -0.86 10.09 20.82
CA ALA A 33 0.49 10.63 20.90
C ALA A 33 0.47 12.08 20.44
N SER A 34 1.29 12.93 21.06
CA SER A 34 1.44 14.33 20.66
C SER A 34 2.16 14.45 19.30
N PRO A 35 2.07 15.61 18.61
CA PRO A 35 2.83 15.84 17.39
C PRO A 35 4.34 15.69 17.58
N GLU A 36 4.88 16.13 18.74
CA GLU A 36 6.28 15.95 19.13
C GLU A 36 6.65 14.47 19.22
N GLU A 37 5.85 13.67 19.92
CA GLU A 37 6.08 12.24 20.09
C GLU A 37 6.02 11.51 18.75
N ARG A 38 5.06 11.87 17.88
CA ARG A 38 4.95 11.33 16.52
C ARG A 38 6.15 11.71 15.66
N LEU A 39 6.62 12.96 15.75
CA LEU A 39 7.82 13.40 15.04
C LEU A 39 9.05 12.63 15.51
N GLN A 40 9.19 12.36 16.81
CA GLN A 40 10.30 11.58 17.36
C GLN A 40 10.24 10.12 16.91
N LYS A 41 9.05 9.49 16.97
CA LYS A 41 8.83 8.07 16.66
C LYS A 41 8.96 7.73 15.16
N ASN A 42 8.63 8.67 14.27
CA ASN A 42 8.69 8.44 12.82
C ASN A 42 10.07 8.83 12.26
N ASP A 43 10.52 8.12 11.22
CA ASP A 43 11.84 8.35 10.62
C ASP A 43 11.80 9.50 9.63
N VAL A 44 10.74 9.57 8.82
CA VAL A 44 10.57 10.55 7.75
C VAL A 44 9.21 11.22 7.88
N VAL A 45 9.24 12.56 7.93
CA VAL A 45 8.05 13.41 8.06
C VAL A 45 8.10 14.54 7.05
N PHE A 46 7.05 14.69 6.24
CA PHE A 46 6.99 15.68 5.17
C PHE A 46 5.56 16.09 4.81
N GLU A 47 5.41 17.25 4.18
CA GLU A 47 4.20 17.65 3.44
C GLU A 47 4.41 17.38 1.96
N GLY A 48 3.45 16.73 1.31
CA GLY A 48 3.56 16.38 -0.09
C GLY A 48 2.22 16.17 -0.77
N LYS A 49 2.26 16.22 -2.11
CA LYS A 49 1.12 15.95 -2.98
C LYS A 49 1.26 14.54 -3.55
N VAL A 50 0.17 13.77 -3.55
CA VAL A 50 0.13 12.46 -4.18
C VAL A 50 0.16 12.64 -5.70
N LEU A 51 1.14 12.02 -6.34
CA LEU A 51 1.27 11.96 -7.80
C LEU A 51 0.54 10.75 -8.37
N GLU A 52 0.64 9.60 -7.69
CA GLU A 52 0.12 8.32 -8.18
C GLU A 52 -0.12 7.37 -7.01
N VAL A 53 -1.20 6.59 -7.08
CA VAL A 53 -1.51 5.50 -6.14
C VAL A 53 -1.64 4.20 -6.92
N GLN A 54 -0.91 3.16 -6.49
CA GLN A 54 -1.03 1.83 -7.07
C GLN A 54 -1.30 0.78 -6.00
N GLU A 55 -2.23 -0.11 -6.30
CA GLU A 55 -2.54 -1.27 -5.47
C GLU A 55 -2.04 -2.54 -6.16
N LYS A 56 -1.14 -3.28 -5.52
CA LYS A 56 -0.60 -4.53 -6.06
C LYS A 56 -0.19 -5.51 -4.95
N ASP A 57 -0.50 -6.79 -5.15
CA ASP A 57 -0.06 -7.89 -4.27
C ASP A 57 -0.38 -7.68 -2.76
N GLY A 58 -1.50 -7.01 -2.44
CA GLY A 58 -1.91 -6.74 -1.05
C GLY A 58 -1.12 -5.62 -0.38
N GLU A 59 -0.45 -4.77 -1.15
CA GLU A 59 0.27 -3.57 -0.71
C GLU A 59 -0.15 -2.37 -1.58
N MET A 60 -0.35 -1.20 -0.95
CA MET A 60 -0.56 0.07 -1.65
C MET A 60 0.77 0.81 -1.70
N LYS A 61 1.18 1.23 -2.90
CA LYS A 61 2.31 2.11 -3.13
C LYS A 61 1.80 3.48 -3.53
N THR A 62 2.28 4.52 -2.87
CA THR A 62 1.88 5.90 -3.15
C THR A 62 3.10 6.75 -3.41
N LEU A 63 3.20 7.33 -4.60
CA LEU A 63 4.25 8.27 -4.96
C LEU A 63 3.85 9.69 -4.57
N PHE A 64 4.73 10.35 -3.83
CA PHE A 64 4.58 11.74 -3.45
C PHE A 64 5.56 12.65 -4.17
N GLU A 65 5.08 13.83 -4.55
CA GLU A 65 5.90 15.02 -4.72
C GLU A 65 6.04 15.70 -3.35
N VAL A 66 7.27 15.79 -2.85
CA VAL A 66 7.57 16.41 -1.55
C VAL A 66 7.65 17.91 -1.72
N LYS A 67 6.94 18.65 -0.86
CA LYS A 67 6.93 20.12 -0.85
C LYS A 67 7.70 20.70 0.33
N LYS A 68 7.50 20.12 1.51
CA LYS A 68 8.15 20.55 2.76
C LYS A 68 8.60 19.33 3.55
N ILE A 69 9.79 19.40 4.13
CA ILE A 69 10.38 18.33 4.91
C ILE A 69 10.48 18.80 6.35
N TRP A 70 9.99 17.96 7.27
CA TRP A 70 10.09 18.16 8.71
C TRP A 70 11.17 17.24 9.32
N LYS A 71 11.40 16.05 8.74
CA LYS A 71 12.41 15.09 9.22
C LYS A 71 12.83 14.09 8.15
N GLY A 72 14.10 13.70 8.17
CA GLY A 72 14.58 12.38 7.69
C GLY A 72 14.80 12.19 6.20
N THR A 73 14.35 13.09 5.33
CA THR A 73 14.59 13.00 3.87
C THR A 73 15.19 14.29 3.30
N SER A 74 15.67 14.22 2.06
CA SER A 74 16.07 15.38 1.24
C SER A 74 15.58 15.26 -0.21
N SER A 75 14.86 14.18 -0.53
CA SER A 75 14.41 13.82 -1.88
C SER A 75 13.16 14.61 -2.30
N SER A 76 13.08 15.01 -3.58
CA SER A 76 11.90 15.67 -4.15
C SER A 76 10.70 14.76 -4.34
N GLN A 77 10.92 13.44 -4.37
CA GLN A 77 9.87 12.45 -4.39
C GLN A 77 10.17 11.33 -3.40
N VAL A 78 9.11 10.74 -2.86
CA VAL A 78 9.17 9.63 -1.89
C VAL A 78 8.03 8.66 -2.20
N ILE A 79 8.32 7.36 -2.15
CA ILE A 79 7.29 6.31 -2.22
C ILE A 79 6.95 5.87 -0.80
N ILE A 80 5.66 5.88 -0.48
CA ILE A 80 5.10 5.38 0.77
C ILE A 80 4.36 4.07 0.50
N TYR A 81 4.62 3.09 1.35
CA TYR A 81 4.00 1.78 1.34
C TYR A 81 2.94 1.69 2.43
N THR A 82 1.84 1.03 2.15
CA THR A 82 0.80 0.75 3.13
C THR A 82 0.26 -0.66 2.92
N SER A 83 0.33 -1.48 3.97
CA SER A 83 -0.24 -2.82 3.93
C SER A 83 -1.77 -2.78 3.95
N PHE A 84 -2.39 -3.71 3.24
CA PHE A 84 -3.84 -3.90 3.31
C PHE A 84 -4.20 -4.50 4.67
N SER A 85 -4.57 -3.63 5.60
CA SER A 85 -4.97 -3.99 6.96
C SER A 85 -6.11 -3.08 7.43
N SER A 86 -6.70 -3.40 8.59
CA SER A 86 -7.65 -2.51 9.26
C SER A 86 -7.04 -1.15 9.66
N CYS A 87 -5.71 -1.05 9.69
CA CYS A 87 -4.95 0.17 9.98
C CYS A 87 -4.41 0.89 8.73
N ALA A 88 -4.79 0.45 7.53
CA ALA A 88 -4.30 1.02 6.29
C ALA A 88 -4.71 2.49 6.14
N PHE A 89 -3.74 3.37 5.94
CA PHE A 89 -4.01 4.74 5.52
C PHE A 89 -4.28 4.77 4.01
N ARG A 90 -5.38 5.40 3.59
CA ARG A 90 -5.72 5.50 2.16
C ARG A 90 -5.43 6.90 1.64
N PHE A 91 -4.58 6.96 0.62
CA PHE A 91 -4.26 8.19 -0.08
C PHE A 91 -5.17 8.36 -1.29
N ALA A 92 -5.45 9.61 -1.64
CA ALA A 92 -6.16 9.99 -2.85
C ALA A 92 -5.21 10.71 -3.80
N GLU A 93 -5.23 10.33 -5.08
CA GLU A 93 -4.44 11.00 -6.11
C GLU A 93 -4.72 12.50 -6.17
N GLY A 94 -3.67 13.29 -6.34
CA GLY A 94 -3.74 14.75 -6.31
C GLY A 94 -3.96 15.37 -4.93
N GLY A 95 -4.25 14.57 -3.90
CA GLY A 95 -4.43 15.04 -2.54
C GLY A 95 -3.11 15.48 -1.89
N GLU A 96 -3.21 16.38 -0.90
CA GLU A 96 -2.08 16.88 -0.14
C GLU A 96 -2.14 16.39 1.31
N TYR A 97 -1.00 15.98 1.85
CA TYR A 97 -0.92 15.30 3.14
C TYR A 97 0.28 15.76 3.94
N LEU A 98 0.13 15.77 5.27
CA LEU A 98 1.24 15.70 6.21
C LEU A 98 1.47 14.22 6.53
N VAL A 99 2.61 13.69 6.08
CA VAL A 99 2.93 12.27 6.14
C VAL A 99 3.92 12.00 7.27
N PHE A 100 3.57 11.05 8.14
CA PHE A 100 4.45 10.46 9.15
C PHE A 100 4.73 9.01 8.76
N SER A 101 6.01 8.69 8.55
CA SER A 101 6.42 7.37 8.07
C SER A 101 7.68 6.86 8.74
N SER A 102 7.78 5.54 8.85
CA SER A 102 8.94 4.84 9.42
C SER A 102 9.42 3.76 8.47
N TYR A 103 10.71 3.45 8.54
CA TYR A 103 11.28 2.34 7.79
C TYR A 103 10.83 1.01 8.40
N ARG A 104 10.35 0.10 7.55
CA ARG A 104 10.05 -1.29 7.89
C ARG A 104 10.64 -2.26 6.86
N GLY A 105 10.98 -3.45 7.31
CA GLY A 105 11.53 -4.53 6.48
C GLY A 105 12.75 -4.09 5.66
N GLU A 106 12.69 -4.30 4.34
CA GLU A 106 13.71 -3.96 3.34
C GLU A 106 13.86 -2.45 3.07
N LYS A 107 13.84 -1.63 4.13
CA LYS A 107 13.91 -0.16 4.06
C LYS A 107 12.77 0.50 3.28
N LYS A 108 11.58 -0.11 3.28
CA LYS A 108 10.37 0.53 2.76
C LYS A 108 9.87 1.55 3.79
N LEU A 109 9.54 2.76 3.34
CA LEU A 109 8.85 3.74 4.19
C LEU A 109 7.37 3.38 4.26
N GLU A 110 6.91 3.00 5.44
CA GLU A 110 5.53 2.62 5.69
C GLU A 110 4.80 3.67 6.54
N THR A 111 3.49 3.75 6.33
CA THR A 111 2.59 4.53 7.16
C THR A 111 1.32 3.76 7.49
N SER A 112 0.55 4.29 8.45
CA SER A 112 -0.72 3.74 8.92
C SER A 112 -1.60 4.86 9.46
N ILE A 113 -2.87 4.58 9.72
CA ILE A 113 -3.77 5.53 10.38
C ILE A 113 -3.28 5.93 11.78
N CYS A 114 -2.47 5.09 12.43
CA CYS A 114 -1.90 5.38 13.75
C CYS A 114 -0.60 6.17 13.71
N SER A 115 0.01 6.35 12.53
CA SER A 115 1.30 7.06 12.42
C SER A 115 1.18 8.56 12.66
N GLY A 116 -0.02 9.11 12.53
CA GLY A 116 -0.28 10.56 12.59
C GLY A 116 -0.41 11.23 11.23
N THR A 117 -0.30 10.47 10.13
CA THR A 117 -0.55 10.96 8.78
C THR A 117 -1.97 11.45 8.63
N LYS A 118 -2.15 12.61 7.99
CA LYS A 118 -3.45 13.27 7.78
C LYS A 118 -3.45 14.08 6.49
N ARG A 119 -4.65 14.39 5.98
CA ARG A 119 -4.80 15.38 4.90
C ARG A 119 -4.33 16.75 5.39
N LEU A 120 -3.74 17.52 4.48
CA LEU A 120 -3.06 18.77 4.85
C LEU A 120 -4.02 19.84 5.39
N ASP A 121 -5.26 19.86 4.90
CA ASP A 121 -6.35 20.72 5.35
C ASP A 121 -6.86 20.38 6.76
N GLU A 122 -6.59 19.17 7.25
CA GLU A 122 -6.94 18.70 8.60
C GLU A 122 -5.75 18.74 9.58
N ALA A 123 -4.57 19.13 9.10
CA ALA A 123 -3.30 19.02 9.83
C ALA A 123 -2.79 20.38 10.36
N GLU A 124 -3.61 21.43 10.39
CA GLU A 124 -3.18 22.78 10.79
C GLU A 124 -2.52 22.81 12.17
N MET A 125 -3.12 22.12 13.15
CA MET A 125 -2.58 22.04 14.51
C MET A 125 -1.21 21.37 14.52
N GLU A 126 -1.09 20.19 13.89
CA GLU A 126 0.18 19.47 13.80
C GLU A 126 1.26 20.31 13.09
N ARG A 127 0.91 21.00 12.00
CA ARG A 127 1.86 21.86 11.26
C ARG A 127 2.36 23.02 12.10
N ASN A 128 1.46 23.69 12.82
CA ASN A 128 1.83 24.79 13.71
C ASN A 128 2.77 24.28 14.80
N THR A 129 2.46 23.15 15.43
CA THR A 129 3.34 22.51 16.42
C THR A 129 4.72 22.17 15.81
N LEU A 130 4.74 21.51 14.64
CA LEU A 130 5.99 21.16 13.95
C LEU A 130 6.86 22.39 13.65
N SER A 131 6.26 23.52 13.28
CA SER A 131 6.97 24.78 13.01
C SER A 131 7.72 25.34 14.21
N HIS A 132 7.29 25.01 15.44
CA HIS A 132 7.94 25.44 16.68
C HIS A 132 9.05 24.50 17.14
N ILE A 133 9.00 23.22 16.75
CA ILE A 133 9.88 22.17 17.29
C ILE A 133 10.87 21.62 16.27
N ALA A 134 10.64 21.84 14.98
CA ALA A 134 11.46 21.34 13.89
C ALA A 134 11.73 22.43 12.85
N LYS A 135 12.93 22.40 12.28
CA LYS A 135 13.30 23.30 11.19
C LYS A 135 12.76 22.74 9.87
N GLU A 136 11.83 23.46 9.25
CA GLU A 136 11.36 23.11 7.91
C GLU A 136 12.48 23.21 6.87
N ALA A 137 12.46 22.30 5.89
CA ALA A 137 13.38 22.27 4.77
C ALA A 137 12.63 22.01 3.45
N ILE A 138 13.23 22.45 2.35
CA ILE A 138 12.76 22.15 0.98
C ILE A 138 13.62 21.00 0.44
N PRO A 139 13.08 20.10 -0.39
CA PRO A 139 13.88 19.06 -1.02
C PRO A 139 15.07 19.63 -1.80
N THR A 140 16.25 19.06 -1.55
CA THR A 140 17.50 19.46 -2.23
C THR A 140 17.95 18.42 -3.25
N LYS A 141 17.57 17.15 -3.07
CA LYS A 141 17.89 16.05 -3.97
C LYS A 141 16.72 15.82 -4.92
N LYS A 142 16.86 16.25 -6.18
CA LYS A 142 15.88 15.96 -7.21
C LYS A 142 15.97 14.48 -7.61
N VAL A 143 14.86 13.75 -7.50
CA VAL A 143 14.70 12.35 -7.89
C VAL A 143 13.42 12.20 -8.70
N ASP A 144 13.40 11.23 -9.61
CA ASP A 144 12.22 10.82 -10.36
C ASP A 144 11.99 9.33 -10.10
N LEU A 145 10.89 9.00 -9.42
CA LEU A 145 10.51 7.66 -8.99
C LEU A 145 9.29 7.14 -9.75
N LYS A 146 8.88 7.80 -10.85
CA LYS A 146 7.77 7.32 -11.68
C LYS A 146 8.04 5.95 -12.27
N ASP A 147 9.28 5.67 -12.68
CA ASP A 147 9.63 4.34 -13.21
C ASP A 147 9.53 3.23 -12.16
N GLU A 148 9.73 3.55 -10.87
CA GLU A 148 9.53 2.62 -9.76
C GLU A 148 8.05 2.34 -9.47
N MET A 149 7.15 3.25 -9.89
CA MET A 149 5.71 3.01 -9.84
C MET A 149 5.27 2.01 -10.89
N VAL A 150 5.86 1.98 -12.09
CA VAL A 150 5.37 1.09 -13.16
C VAL A 150 5.40 -0.37 -12.69
N SER A 151 4.22 -0.96 -12.51
CA SER A 151 4.07 -2.39 -12.33
C SER A 151 4.58 -3.05 -13.60
N GLY A 152 5.83 -3.50 -13.57
CA GLY A 152 6.45 -4.07 -14.76
C GLY A 152 5.58 -5.20 -15.28
N LEU A 153 4.88 -4.96 -16.40
CA LEU A 153 4.86 -5.97 -17.43
C LEU A 153 6.33 -6.16 -17.75
N SER A 154 6.91 -7.20 -17.16
CA SER A 154 8.32 -7.50 -17.31
C SER A 154 8.63 -7.45 -18.81
N TRP A 155 9.71 -6.80 -19.22
CA TRP A 155 10.14 -6.84 -20.62
C TRP A 155 10.19 -8.29 -21.15
N TRP A 156 10.39 -9.29 -20.28
CA TRP A 156 10.28 -10.69 -20.65
C TRP A 156 8.85 -11.16 -20.98
N GLN A 157 7.83 -10.63 -20.32
CA GLN A 157 6.44 -10.91 -20.73
C GLN A 157 6.17 -10.34 -22.13
N MET A 158 6.70 -9.16 -22.45
CA MET A 158 6.57 -8.57 -23.79
C MET A 158 7.37 -9.33 -24.85
N THR A 159 8.57 -9.84 -24.54
CA THR A 159 9.32 -10.69 -25.47
C THR A 159 8.64 -12.06 -25.67
N ILE A 160 8.10 -12.67 -24.62
CA ILE A 160 7.36 -13.93 -24.71
C ILE A 160 6.12 -13.78 -25.60
N ILE A 161 5.35 -12.70 -25.43
CA ILE A 161 4.16 -12.43 -26.24
C ILE A 161 4.56 -12.21 -27.71
N SER A 162 5.61 -11.44 -27.98
CA SER A 162 6.11 -11.19 -29.33
C SER A 162 6.56 -12.46 -30.04
N ILE A 163 7.32 -13.34 -29.35
CA ILE A 163 7.75 -14.64 -29.88
C ILE A 163 6.54 -15.55 -30.17
N GLY A 164 5.57 -15.58 -29.26
CA GLY A 164 4.34 -16.39 -29.43
C GLY A 164 3.55 -15.98 -30.67
N VAL A 165 3.39 -14.67 -30.90
CA VAL A 165 2.71 -14.14 -32.10
C VAL A 165 3.47 -14.52 -33.38
N LEU A 166 4.80 -14.40 -33.38
CA LEU A 166 5.65 -14.79 -34.51
C LEU A 166 5.50 -16.28 -34.86
N LEU A 167 5.49 -17.16 -33.86
CA LEU A 167 5.28 -18.60 -34.08
C LEU A 167 3.91 -18.91 -34.67
N ILE A 168 2.86 -18.25 -34.18
CA ILE A 168 1.49 -18.41 -34.72
C ILE A 168 1.44 -17.99 -36.19
N ILE A 169 2.05 -16.85 -36.54
CA ILE A 169 2.10 -16.38 -37.94
C ILE A 169 2.82 -17.42 -38.82
N VAL A 170 3.95 -17.96 -38.37
CA VAL A 170 4.69 -18.98 -39.14
C VAL A 170 3.85 -20.24 -39.34
N VAL A 171 3.17 -20.74 -38.31
CA VAL A 171 2.29 -21.92 -38.41
C VAL A 171 1.15 -21.68 -39.38
N VAL A 172 0.50 -20.50 -39.32
CA VAL A 172 -0.58 -20.12 -40.23
C VAL A 172 -0.08 -20.06 -41.67
N VAL A 173 1.09 -19.47 -41.92
CA VAL A 173 1.70 -19.42 -43.26
C VAL A 173 2.01 -20.83 -43.78
N ILE A 174 2.61 -21.69 -42.96
CA ILE A 174 2.90 -23.09 -43.35
C ILE A 174 1.60 -23.84 -43.67
N PHE A 175 0.56 -23.66 -42.87
CA PHE A 175 -0.74 -24.29 -43.08
C PHE A 175 -1.39 -23.82 -44.39
N ILE A 176 -1.36 -22.52 -44.68
CA ILE A 176 -1.86 -21.95 -45.94
C ILE A 176 -1.08 -22.52 -47.12
N VAL A 177 0.26 -22.52 -47.07
CA VAL A 177 1.13 -23.03 -48.15
C VAL A 177 0.89 -24.52 -48.42
N ARG A 178 0.75 -25.34 -47.37
CA ARG A 178 0.40 -26.76 -47.51
C ARG A 178 -0.95 -26.94 -48.18
N ARG A 179 -1.97 -26.19 -47.73
CA ARG A 179 -3.32 -26.26 -48.30
C ARG A 179 -3.38 -25.81 -49.77
N THR A 180 -2.51 -24.88 -50.18
CA THR A 180 -2.41 -24.46 -51.59
C THR A 180 -1.62 -25.42 -52.47
N ARG A 181 -0.78 -26.30 -51.89
CA ARG A 181 0.00 -27.30 -52.64
C ARG A 181 -0.73 -28.63 -52.85
N GLU A 182 -1.74 -28.92 -52.03
CA GLU A 182 -2.60 -30.11 -52.17
C GLU A 182 -3.80 -29.90 -53.12
N LYS A 183 -3.97 -28.69 -53.66
CA LYS A 183 -4.90 -28.36 -54.75
C LYS A 183 -4.15 -28.24 -56.06
#